data_AF-A0A7V7RJA2-F1
#
_entry.id   AF-A0A7V7RJA2-F1
#
_cell.length_a   1.000
_cell.length_b   1.000
_cell.length_c   1.000
_cell.angle_alpha   90.00
_cell.angle_beta   90.00
_cell.angle_gamma   90.00
#
_symmetry.space_group_name_H-M   'P 1'
#
loop_
_entity.id
_entity.type
_entity.pdbx_description
1 polymer ?
#
loop_
_entity_poly.entity_id
_entity_poly.type
_entity_poly.pdbx_seq_one_letter_code
_entity_poly.pdbx_strand_id
1 'polypeptide(L)'
;MKGSTQEAREFLQHFPEGYSDEIHDYINNTVLLESRYIFTYRKGKQQFGYCTHCHKDFRTEGLKHKGFTVCPKCQSNCRIQASGLGRKFMFDDGYAVFYEKSEVDPTAIIARGIYVYRNYKDDYRKVETSIKLYGLYLFKPGQSQFYANYGWNDSFTERKSVFSLKESFPGTSKFCPRNFIENAVNNTLFQYSTWEDFAFRQCDMTEFFSLFSNYPCIEYLSKMGLKSMVEAKLFGRKTNNAINWRGKTIDKVLKLEKNDIKTIRPHFAELSTSALRLYQLGKKDGSKLSIDEALSIGKELDTVNDLNPILKLRPTNIKKVIKYLRKQLDKDKKKHYYRMSHVLSDWKDYINDCKKLLLDLDNEMVIFPSNLYTAHQNTNKQIKYEANDLLDRHIKNRMNKLKVYEYSDSQFVIRPAASTRELINEGAALNHCVGGYAEDYAYAKTTILLIREKTNQEAPFYTVEVKKGKIKQVRGKGQRLPTKEVQQFIDRFENSVLNRKKSTSGRKTG
;
A
#
# COMPACT_ATOMS: atom_id res chain seq x y z
N MET A 1 -7.46 30.05 21.52
CA MET A 1 -6.43 30.10 20.46
C MET A 1 -5.64 31.40 20.60
N LYS A 2 -4.33 31.39 20.86
CA LYS A 2 -3.53 32.63 20.96
C LYS A 2 -3.21 33.13 19.53
N GLY A 3 -3.53 34.39 19.25
CA GLY A 3 -3.27 35.04 17.95
C GLY A 3 -4.26 34.66 16.82
N SER A 4 -5.53 34.36 17.14
CA SER A 4 -6.50 33.80 16.18
C SER A 4 -6.69 34.68 14.94
N THR A 5 -6.44 34.07 13.78
CA THR A 5 -6.86 34.58 12.46
C THR A 5 -8.39 34.75 12.44
N GLN A 6 -8.90 35.59 11.53
CA GLN A 6 -10.34 35.76 11.32
C GLN A 6 -11.05 34.40 11.13
N GLU A 7 -10.45 33.51 10.33
CA GLU A 7 -10.94 32.15 10.06
C GLU A 7 -11.09 31.30 11.34
N ALA A 8 -10.14 31.41 12.28
CA ALA A 8 -10.21 30.68 13.54
C ALA A 8 -11.33 31.20 14.47
N ARG A 9 -11.69 32.49 14.36
CA ARG A 9 -12.82 33.06 15.11
C ARG A 9 -14.15 32.61 14.53
N GLU A 10 -14.29 32.65 13.20
CA GLU A 10 -15.47 32.14 12.49
C GLU A 10 -15.68 30.65 12.75
N PHE A 11 -14.60 29.85 12.77
CA PHE A 11 -14.66 28.44 13.12
C PHE A 11 -15.26 28.21 14.53
N LEU A 12 -14.85 28.99 15.53
CA LEU A 12 -15.32 28.81 16.91
C LEU A 12 -16.80 29.14 17.10
N GLN A 13 -17.38 30.00 16.25
CA GLN A 13 -18.80 30.36 16.33
C GLN A 13 -19.72 29.16 16.09
N HIS A 14 -19.23 28.08 15.48
CA HIS A 14 -20.01 26.86 15.28
C HIS A 14 -20.25 26.06 16.56
N PHE A 15 -19.50 26.32 17.64
CA PHE A 15 -19.52 25.50 18.85
C PHE A 15 -20.24 26.22 20.00
N PRO A 16 -21.13 25.54 20.73
CA PRO A 16 -21.77 26.12 21.90
C PRO A 16 -20.76 26.41 23.01
N GLU A 17 -21.04 27.45 23.79
CA GLU A 17 -20.33 27.70 25.04
C GLU A 17 -20.72 26.66 26.10
N GLY A 18 -19.74 26.04 26.74
CA GLY A 18 -19.98 25.00 27.76
C GLY A 18 -20.56 23.71 27.20
N TYR A 19 -21.23 22.92 28.04
CA TYR A 19 -21.81 21.62 27.68
C TYR A 19 -23.25 21.54 28.16
N SER A 20 -24.12 20.84 27.43
CA SER A 20 -25.52 20.66 27.83
C SER A 20 -25.65 19.73 29.04
N ASP A 21 -26.79 19.81 29.73
CA ASP A 21 -27.12 18.90 30.83
C ASP A 21 -27.10 17.43 30.38
N GLU A 22 -27.50 17.14 29.14
CA GLU A 22 -27.44 15.78 28.57
C GLU A 22 -25.99 15.26 28.46
N ILE A 23 -25.04 16.12 28.05
CA ILE A 23 -23.61 15.76 28.02
C ILE A 23 -23.11 15.52 29.45
N HIS A 24 -23.44 16.42 30.39
CA HIS A 24 -23.04 16.28 31.79
C HIS A 24 -23.61 14.99 32.42
N ASP A 25 -24.87 14.67 32.14
CA ASP A 25 -25.51 13.44 32.59
C ASP A 25 -24.80 12.21 32.02
N TYR A 26 -24.58 12.17 30.71
CA TYR A 26 -23.89 11.06 30.06
C TYR A 26 -22.47 10.85 30.60
N ILE A 27 -21.74 11.93 30.87
CA ILE A 27 -20.41 11.86 31.48
C ILE A 27 -20.49 11.23 32.87
N ASN A 28 -21.40 11.68 33.72
CA ASN A 28 -21.49 11.23 35.12
C ASN A 28 -22.14 9.83 35.27
N ASN A 29 -23.02 9.46 34.34
CA ASN A 29 -23.81 8.21 34.40
C ASN A 29 -23.32 7.10 33.48
N THR A 30 -22.52 7.43 32.46
CA THR A 30 -21.99 6.43 31.52
C THR A 30 -20.47 6.42 31.52
N VAL A 31 -19.84 7.56 31.22
CA VAL A 31 -18.38 7.62 31.04
C VAL A 31 -17.64 7.36 32.35
N LEU A 32 -18.10 7.97 33.44
CA LEU A 32 -17.52 7.86 34.78
C LEU A 32 -18.38 7.01 35.73
N LEU A 33 -19.14 6.05 35.18
CA LEU A 33 -20.00 5.15 35.97
C LEU A 33 -19.20 4.38 37.03
N GLU A 34 -18.03 3.86 36.65
CA GLU A 34 -17.13 3.12 37.54
C GLU A 34 -16.38 4.03 38.54
N SER A 35 -16.43 5.35 38.34
CA SER A 35 -15.88 6.36 39.24
C SER A 35 -16.84 6.68 40.40
N ARG A 36 -17.62 5.70 40.84
CA ARG A 36 -18.56 5.80 41.96
C ARG A 36 -18.07 4.95 43.12
N TYR A 37 -17.68 5.60 44.20
CA TYR A 37 -17.08 4.96 45.35
C TYR A 37 -17.87 5.15 46.63
N ILE A 38 -17.81 4.13 47.49
CA ILE A 38 -18.04 4.30 48.92
C ILE A 38 -16.69 4.31 49.61
N PHE A 39 -16.27 5.48 50.10
CA PHE A 39 -15.10 5.60 50.97
C PHE A 39 -15.47 5.27 52.40
N THR A 40 -14.87 4.20 52.93
CA THR A 40 -15.07 3.77 54.31
C THR A 40 -14.07 4.42 55.24
N TYR A 41 -14.53 4.87 56.40
CA TYR A 41 -13.71 5.42 57.48
C TYR A 41 -14.31 5.02 58.83
N ARG A 42 -13.55 5.13 59.92
CA ARG A 42 -14.01 4.78 61.26
C ARG A 42 -13.98 5.97 62.20
N LYS A 43 -14.98 6.05 63.07
CA LYS A 43 -14.98 6.92 64.27
C LYS A 43 -15.26 6.00 65.47
N GLY A 44 -14.23 5.72 66.28
CA GLY A 44 -14.29 4.68 67.31
C GLY A 44 -14.51 3.29 66.69
N LYS A 45 -15.43 2.49 67.27
CA LYS A 45 -15.77 1.14 66.79
C LYS A 45 -16.69 1.14 65.55
N GLN A 46 -17.35 2.26 65.25
CA GLN A 46 -18.31 2.38 64.15
C GLN A 46 -17.62 2.71 62.82
N GLN A 47 -17.95 1.96 61.76
CA GLN A 47 -17.57 2.28 60.38
C GLN A 47 -18.67 3.11 59.71
N PHE A 48 -18.25 4.09 58.91
CA PHE A 48 -19.09 4.95 58.09
C PHE A 48 -18.68 4.81 56.63
N GLY A 49 -19.62 5.04 55.72
CA GLY A 49 -19.40 5.16 54.29
C GLY A 49 -19.71 6.58 53.81
N TYR A 50 -18.85 7.13 52.96
CA TYR A 50 -19.09 8.35 52.21
C TYR A 50 -19.26 8.00 50.73
N CYS A 51 -20.40 8.36 50.14
CA CYS A 51 -20.69 8.10 48.73
C CYS A 51 -20.20 9.25 47.85
N THR A 52 -19.33 8.97 46.86
CA THR A 52 -18.85 10.00 45.93
C THR A 52 -19.86 10.38 44.85
N HIS A 53 -20.99 9.68 44.75
CA HIS A 53 -22.04 9.99 43.79
C HIS A 53 -23.07 10.99 44.36
N CYS A 54 -23.53 10.78 45.60
CA CYS A 54 -24.52 11.66 46.22
C CYS A 54 -23.95 12.55 47.34
N HIS A 55 -22.65 12.43 47.62
CA HIS A 55 -21.91 13.21 48.61
C HIS A 55 -22.45 13.12 50.06
N LYS A 56 -23.18 12.03 50.38
CA LYS A 56 -23.75 11.80 51.71
C LYS A 56 -22.99 10.72 52.47
N ASP A 57 -22.85 10.96 53.78
CA ASP A 57 -22.37 9.97 54.75
C ASP A 57 -23.51 9.05 55.24
N PHE A 58 -23.18 7.80 55.57
CA PHE A 58 -24.09 6.85 56.20
C PHE A 58 -23.34 5.87 57.11
N ARG A 59 -24.06 5.29 58.08
CA ARG A 59 -23.53 4.23 58.95
C ARG A 59 -23.50 2.89 58.21
N THR A 60 -22.50 2.07 58.47
CA THR A 60 -22.33 0.76 57.82
C THR A 60 -22.05 -0.32 58.86
N GLU A 61 -22.51 -1.54 58.63
CA GLU A 61 -22.25 -2.70 59.51
C GLU A 61 -20.88 -3.35 59.28
N GLY A 62 -20.17 -2.98 58.20
CA GLY A 62 -18.88 -3.55 57.86
C GLY A 62 -18.72 -3.77 56.36
N LEU A 63 -18.30 -2.73 55.64
CA LEU A 63 -18.01 -2.80 54.21
C LEU A 63 -16.56 -3.21 53.98
N LYS A 64 -16.38 -4.23 53.12
CA LYS A 64 -15.06 -4.78 52.76
C LYS A 64 -14.43 -3.99 51.61
N HIS A 65 -13.17 -3.57 51.79
CA HIS A 65 -12.37 -2.90 50.77
C HIS A 65 -12.31 -3.73 49.47
N LYS A 66 -12.33 -3.05 48.31
CA LYS A 66 -12.37 -3.61 46.95
C LYS A 66 -13.64 -4.40 46.61
N GLY A 67 -14.63 -4.47 47.50
CA GLY A 67 -15.96 -4.98 47.18
C GLY A 67 -16.84 -3.95 46.46
N PHE A 68 -18.10 -4.31 46.25
CA PHE A 68 -19.15 -3.42 45.73
C PHE A 68 -20.31 -3.38 46.73
N THR A 69 -21.04 -2.27 46.74
CA THR A 69 -22.28 -2.12 47.54
C THR A 69 -23.19 -1.08 46.91
N VAL A 70 -24.47 -1.15 47.25
CA VAL A 70 -25.46 -0.15 46.87
C VAL A 70 -25.49 0.95 47.93
N CYS A 71 -25.36 2.21 47.52
CA CYS A 71 -25.48 3.32 48.44
C CYS A 71 -26.93 3.43 48.97
N PRO A 72 -27.17 3.39 50.29
CA PRO A 72 -28.52 3.46 50.83
C PRO A 72 -29.19 4.84 50.66
N LYS A 73 -28.42 5.86 50.26
CA LYS A 73 -28.92 7.24 50.09
C LYS A 73 -29.35 7.57 48.66
N CYS A 74 -28.70 7.00 47.65
CA CYS A 74 -28.97 7.29 46.23
C CYS A 74 -29.14 6.04 45.37
N GLN A 75 -29.08 4.84 45.98
CA GLN A 75 -29.25 3.55 45.31
C GLN A 75 -28.24 3.25 44.19
N SER A 76 -27.15 4.01 44.10
CA SER A 76 -26.09 3.75 43.13
C SER A 76 -25.22 2.58 43.57
N ASN A 77 -24.91 1.68 42.63
CA ASN A 77 -23.88 0.67 42.82
C ASN A 77 -22.51 1.36 42.82
N CYS A 78 -21.73 1.11 43.87
CA CYS A 78 -20.49 1.82 44.14
C CYS A 78 -19.39 0.84 44.58
N ARG A 79 -18.17 1.09 44.14
CA ARG A 79 -16.98 0.34 44.56
C ARG A 79 -16.52 0.79 45.93
N ILE A 80 -16.19 -0.13 46.82
CA ILE A 80 -15.79 0.17 48.19
C ILE A 80 -14.28 0.45 48.24
N GLN A 81 -13.92 1.60 48.78
CA GLN A 81 -12.53 2.01 49.02
C GLN A 81 -12.33 2.34 50.50
N ALA A 82 -11.19 1.95 51.08
CA ALA A 82 -10.87 2.33 52.45
C ALA A 82 -10.09 3.65 52.42
N SER A 83 -10.60 4.67 53.13
CA SER A 83 -10.02 6.03 53.12
C SER A 83 -8.58 6.08 53.65
N GLY A 84 -8.22 5.17 54.55
CA GLY A 84 -6.88 5.07 55.15
C GLY A 84 -5.83 4.35 54.28
N LEU A 85 -6.21 3.83 53.11
CA LEU A 85 -5.25 3.22 52.18
C LEU A 85 -4.72 4.26 51.18
N GLY A 86 -3.54 3.99 50.63
CA GLY A 86 -2.89 4.87 49.66
C GLY A 86 -3.71 5.03 48.37
N ARG A 87 -3.87 6.28 47.91
CA ARG A 87 -4.67 6.67 46.72
C ARG A 87 -3.84 7.34 45.63
N LYS A 88 -2.51 7.19 45.68
CA LYS A 88 -1.55 7.85 44.77
C LYS A 88 -1.86 7.64 43.28
N PHE A 89 -2.47 6.51 42.92
CA PHE A 89 -2.81 6.14 41.54
C PHE A 89 -4.33 6.06 41.31
N MET A 90 -5.15 6.58 42.23
CA MET A 90 -6.59 6.54 42.10
C MET A 90 -7.07 7.73 41.26
N PHE A 91 -7.10 7.51 39.96
CA PHE A 91 -7.66 8.42 38.97
C PHE A 91 -8.55 7.58 38.05
N ASP A 92 -9.72 8.11 37.70
CA ASP A 92 -10.62 7.49 36.74
C ASP A 92 -10.84 8.47 35.60
N ASP A 93 -10.83 7.95 34.38
CA ASP A 93 -10.90 8.77 33.18
C ASP A 93 -11.72 8.14 32.06
N GLY A 94 -12.06 8.98 31.10
CA GLY A 94 -12.76 8.59 29.87
C GLY A 94 -12.50 9.59 28.76
N TYR A 95 -12.54 9.10 27.52
CA TYR A 95 -12.52 9.93 26.33
C TYR A 95 -13.85 9.78 25.60
N ALA A 96 -14.52 10.89 25.29
CA ALA A 96 -15.80 10.87 24.63
C ALA A 96 -15.84 11.83 23.44
N VAL A 97 -16.51 11.43 22.37
CA VAL A 97 -16.80 12.30 21.23
C VAL A 97 -18.30 12.55 21.16
N PHE A 98 -18.70 13.81 21.37
CA PHE A 98 -20.09 14.23 21.25
C PHE A 98 -20.31 14.94 19.93
N TYR A 99 -21.46 14.68 19.30
CA TYR A 99 -21.90 15.31 18.06
C TYR A 99 -23.06 16.24 18.36
N GLU A 100 -23.03 17.42 17.77
CA GLU A 100 -24.04 18.46 17.93
C GLU A 100 -24.26 19.18 16.60
N LYS A 101 -25.34 19.95 16.52
CA LYS A 101 -25.54 20.89 15.42
C LYS A 101 -24.63 22.09 15.59
N SER A 102 -24.27 22.71 14.48
CA SER A 102 -23.54 23.97 14.52
C SER A 102 -24.48 25.11 14.92
N GLU A 103 -24.01 26.03 15.77
CA GLU A 103 -24.79 27.18 16.27
C GLU A 103 -25.13 28.22 15.18
N VAL A 104 -24.30 28.32 14.15
CA VAL A 104 -24.39 29.39 13.12
C VAL A 104 -24.68 28.90 11.70
N ASP A 105 -24.71 27.58 11.51
CA ASP A 105 -24.95 26.95 10.20
C ASP A 105 -25.81 25.69 10.37
N PRO A 106 -27.09 25.72 9.96
CA PRO A 106 -28.02 24.61 10.14
C PRO A 106 -27.72 23.41 9.23
N THR A 107 -26.83 23.57 8.24
CA THR A 107 -26.43 22.50 7.32
C THR A 107 -25.20 21.75 7.83
N ALA A 108 -24.53 22.27 8.86
CA ALA A 108 -23.31 21.76 9.42
C ALA A 108 -23.55 20.99 10.72
N ILE A 109 -22.69 20.00 10.95
CA ILE A 109 -22.60 19.32 12.25
C ILE A 109 -21.19 19.52 12.80
N ILE A 110 -21.08 19.49 14.12
CA ILE A 110 -19.81 19.57 14.83
C ILE A 110 -19.57 18.30 15.62
N ALA A 111 -18.31 18.06 16.00
CA ALA A 111 -17.99 17.14 17.07
C ALA A 111 -16.99 17.74 18.05
N ARG A 112 -17.10 17.33 19.32
CA ARG A 112 -16.19 17.72 20.40
C ARG A 112 -15.58 16.48 21.02
N GLY A 113 -14.26 16.33 20.86
CA GLY A 113 -13.49 15.28 21.52
C GLY A 113 -13.05 15.77 22.90
N ILE A 114 -13.57 15.17 23.95
CA ILE A 114 -13.33 15.57 25.34
C ILE A 114 -12.69 14.44 26.15
N TYR A 115 -11.75 14.82 27.00
CA TYR A 115 -11.18 13.95 28.03
C TYR A 115 -11.76 14.36 29.37
N VAL A 116 -12.37 13.40 30.07
CA VAL A 116 -12.99 13.61 31.38
C VAL A 116 -12.25 12.79 32.41
N TYR A 117 -12.08 13.33 33.62
CA TYR A 117 -11.45 12.58 34.70
C TYR A 117 -11.89 13.05 36.08
N ARG A 118 -11.72 12.16 37.06
CA ARG A 118 -11.83 12.44 38.50
C ARG A 118 -10.56 11.98 39.19
N ASN A 119 -10.01 12.85 40.04
CA ASN A 119 -8.77 12.61 40.76
C ASN A 119 -9.05 12.41 42.26
N TYR A 120 -8.78 11.22 42.79
CA TYR A 120 -9.03 10.85 44.19
C TYR A 120 -7.76 10.84 45.05
N LYS A 121 -6.64 11.39 44.55
CA LYS A 121 -5.35 11.43 45.26
C LYS A 121 -5.44 12.24 46.54
N ASP A 122 -6.12 13.38 46.47
CA ASP A 122 -6.20 14.36 47.56
C ASP A 122 -7.43 14.10 48.45
N ASP A 123 -8.28 15.11 48.69
CA ASP A 123 -9.51 14.94 49.46
C ASP A 123 -10.59 14.25 48.62
N TYR A 124 -10.86 12.97 48.91
CA TYR A 124 -11.88 12.17 48.22
C TYR A 124 -13.31 12.70 48.42
N ARG A 125 -13.53 13.66 49.34
CA ARG A 125 -14.82 14.32 49.57
C ARG A 125 -15.03 15.56 48.71
N LYS A 126 -13.98 16.08 48.06
CA LYS A 126 -14.02 17.31 47.24
C LYS A 126 -13.69 17.05 45.76
N VAL A 127 -13.92 15.82 45.30
CA VAL A 127 -13.60 15.43 43.94
C VAL A 127 -14.68 15.95 42.99
N GLU A 128 -14.25 16.74 42.00
CA GLU A 128 -15.07 17.24 40.92
C GLU A 128 -14.73 16.55 39.60
N THR A 129 -15.70 16.49 38.69
CA THR A 129 -15.48 16.02 37.33
C THR A 129 -14.76 17.11 36.53
N SER A 130 -13.53 16.84 36.12
CA SER A 130 -12.80 17.71 35.19
C SER A 130 -13.14 17.34 33.76
N ILE A 131 -13.47 18.33 32.92
CA ILE A 131 -13.69 18.16 31.48
C ILE A 131 -12.63 18.97 30.73
N LYS A 132 -11.88 18.31 29.85
CA LYS A 132 -10.88 18.95 28.99
C LYS A 132 -11.23 18.73 27.54
N LEU A 133 -11.29 19.82 26.77
CA LEU A 133 -11.53 19.77 25.34
C LEU A 133 -10.22 19.56 24.58
N TYR A 134 -10.18 18.51 23.75
CA TYR A 134 -9.00 18.13 22.98
C TYR A 134 -9.22 18.23 21.46
N GLY A 135 -10.44 18.02 20.97
CA GLY A 135 -10.75 18.06 19.54
C GLY A 135 -11.98 18.90 19.25
N LEU A 136 -11.86 19.78 18.26
CA LEU A 136 -12.96 20.55 17.68
C LEU A 136 -13.06 20.20 16.21
N TYR A 137 -14.18 19.62 15.80
CA TYR A 137 -14.41 19.14 14.44
C TYR A 137 -15.62 19.87 13.84
N LEU A 138 -15.48 20.37 12.62
CA LEU A 138 -16.56 20.97 11.85
C LEU A 138 -16.73 20.22 10.53
N PHE A 139 -17.97 19.84 10.23
CA PHE A 139 -18.34 19.10 9.03
C PHE A 139 -19.40 19.87 8.26
N LYS A 140 -19.06 20.25 7.03
CA LYS A 140 -19.92 20.98 6.10
C LYS A 140 -19.94 20.28 4.74
N PRO A 141 -21.01 20.43 3.94
CA PRO A 141 -21.00 19.95 2.56
C PRO A 141 -19.85 20.58 1.77
N GLY A 142 -18.91 19.75 1.29
CA GLY A 142 -17.72 20.17 0.55
C GLY A 142 -16.48 20.51 1.40
N GLN A 143 -16.58 20.52 2.74
CA GLN A 143 -15.48 20.95 3.60
C GLN A 143 -15.51 20.30 4.98
N SER A 144 -14.34 19.96 5.52
CA SER A 144 -14.19 19.65 6.94
C SER A 144 -13.00 20.41 7.54
N GLN A 145 -13.11 20.81 8.80
CA GLN A 145 -12.05 21.49 9.55
C GLN A 145 -11.85 20.80 10.90
N PHE A 146 -10.61 20.77 11.37
CA PHE A 146 -10.26 20.13 12.64
C PHE A 146 -9.15 20.89 13.37
N TYR A 147 -9.42 21.19 14.63
CA TYR A 147 -8.49 21.80 15.56
C TYR A 147 -8.22 20.84 16.72
N ALA A 148 -6.95 20.57 16.97
CA ALA A 148 -6.51 19.66 18.04
C ALA A 148 -5.72 20.42 19.11
N ASN A 149 -5.92 20.05 20.38
CA ASN A 149 -5.11 20.45 21.51
C ASN A 149 -4.32 19.23 22.00
N TYR A 150 -2.99 19.36 22.15
CA TYR A 150 -2.12 18.27 22.63
C TYR A 150 -1.63 18.46 24.07
N GLY A 151 -2.23 19.38 24.83
CA GLY A 151 -2.08 19.48 26.29
C GLY A 151 -0.83 20.22 26.79
N TRP A 152 0.07 20.68 25.93
CA TRP A 152 1.30 21.37 26.35
C TRP A 152 1.12 22.86 26.65
N ASN A 153 0.07 23.51 26.13
CA ASN A 153 -0.12 24.96 26.26
C ASN A 153 -1.59 25.43 26.11
N ASP A 154 -2.57 24.52 26.30
CA ASP A 154 -4.01 24.76 26.08
C ASP A 154 -4.36 25.44 24.75
N SER A 155 -3.49 25.29 23.75
CA SER A 155 -3.68 25.89 22.43
C SER A 155 -4.20 24.85 21.44
N PHE A 156 -5.19 25.28 20.66
CA PHE A 156 -5.69 24.52 19.53
C PHE A 156 -4.87 24.87 18.29
N THR A 157 -4.47 23.83 17.56
CA THR A 157 -3.78 23.94 16.28
C THR A 157 -4.61 23.29 15.20
N GLU A 158 -4.81 24.00 14.08
CA GLU A 158 -5.48 23.43 12.92
C GLU A 158 -4.67 22.27 12.34
N ARG A 159 -5.37 21.21 11.92
CA ARG A 159 -4.77 20.02 11.31
C ARG A 159 -5.19 19.92 9.85
N LYS A 160 -4.24 19.58 8.98
CA LYS A 160 -4.48 19.36 7.55
C LYS A 160 -5.44 18.21 7.24
N SER A 161 -5.64 17.29 8.18
CA SER A 161 -6.49 16.12 8.02
C SER A 161 -7.22 15.85 9.32
N VAL A 162 -8.50 15.51 9.19
CA VAL A 162 -9.35 15.08 10.30
C VAL A 162 -8.98 13.64 10.69
N PHE A 163 -8.81 13.39 11.99
CA PHE A 163 -8.66 12.06 12.55
C PHE A 163 -9.18 12.02 13.99
N SER A 164 -9.53 10.84 14.47
CA SER A 164 -9.92 10.63 15.86
C SER A 164 -8.71 10.82 16.79
N LEU A 165 -8.90 11.57 17.88
CA LEU A 165 -7.87 11.71 18.93
C LEU A 165 -7.85 10.54 19.91
N LYS A 166 -8.65 9.49 19.72
CA LYS A 166 -8.73 8.32 20.63
C LYS A 166 -7.38 7.67 20.92
N GLU A 167 -6.45 7.67 19.96
CA GLU A 167 -5.11 7.08 20.12
C GLU A 167 -4.19 7.94 20.99
N SER A 168 -4.58 9.18 21.28
CA SER A 168 -3.88 10.07 22.23
C SER A 168 -4.18 9.71 23.68
N PHE A 169 -5.14 8.81 23.94
CA PHE A 169 -5.58 8.39 25.27
C PHE A 169 -5.47 6.86 25.43
N PRO A 170 -4.23 6.31 25.47
CA PRO A 170 -4.02 4.89 25.64
C PRO A 170 -4.45 4.44 27.04
N GLY A 171 -5.18 3.33 27.12
CA GLY A 171 -5.68 2.77 28.40
C GLY A 171 -6.96 3.41 28.93
N THR A 172 -7.42 4.50 28.32
CA THR A 172 -8.68 5.19 28.69
C THR A 172 -9.87 4.56 27.97
N SER A 173 -11.01 4.44 28.67
CA SER A 173 -12.28 4.01 28.08
C SER A 173 -12.80 5.05 27.08
N LYS A 174 -13.33 4.60 25.94
CA LYS A 174 -13.70 5.47 24.81
C LYS A 174 -15.19 5.39 24.49
N PHE A 175 -15.83 6.53 24.30
CA PHE A 175 -17.28 6.65 24.15
C PHE A 175 -17.65 7.53 22.96
N CYS A 176 -18.69 7.14 22.24
CA CYS A 176 -19.30 7.94 21.18
C CYS A 176 -20.80 7.63 21.17
N PRO A 177 -21.61 8.38 21.94
CA PRO A 177 -23.01 8.04 22.12
C PRO A 177 -23.83 8.25 20.84
N ARG A 178 -24.59 7.21 20.47
CA ARG A 178 -25.31 7.13 19.20
C ARG A 178 -26.41 8.19 19.06
N ASN A 179 -27.16 8.46 20.13
CA ASN A 179 -28.23 9.46 20.16
C ASN A 179 -27.71 10.87 19.81
N PHE A 180 -26.50 11.22 20.23
CA PHE A 180 -25.90 12.52 19.88
C PHE A 180 -25.59 12.62 18.38
N ILE A 181 -25.14 11.52 17.75
CA ILE A 181 -24.98 11.48 16.29
C ILE A 181 -26.34 11.66 15.62
N GLU A 182 -27.35 10.88 16.01
CA GLU A 182 -28.70 10.91 15.44
C GLU A 182 -29.32 12.32 15.53
N ASN A 183 -29.20 12.96 16.69
CA ASN A 183 -29.68 14.33 16.91
C ASN A 183 -28.93 15.36 16.06
N ALA A 184 -27.60 15.24 15.96
CA ALA A 184 -26.78 16.15 15.17
C ALA A 184 -27.09 16.06 13.67
N VAL A 185 -27.20 14.84 13.14
CA VAL A 185 -27.43 14.64 11.69
C VAL A 185 -28.87 14.97 11.28
N ASN A 186 -29.84 14.91 12.19
CA ASN A 186 -31.25 15.14 11.89
C ASN A 186 -31.50 16.52 11.25
N ASN A 187 -32.24 16.56 10.14
CA ASN A 187 -32.48 17.75 9.31
C ASN A 187 -31.22 18.37 8.67
N THR A 188 -30.15 17.59 8.50
CA THR A 188 -28.95 17.97 7.75
C THR A 188 -28.71 16.99 6.60
N LEU A 189 -27.80 17.30 5.66
CA LEU A 189 -27.41 16.33 4.62
C LEU A 189 -26.77 15.05 5.20
N PHE A 190 -26.19 15.13 6.40
CA PHE A 190 -25.52 14.01 7.04
C PHE A 190 -26.48 12.89 7.45
N GLN A 191 -27.80 13.13 7.53
CA GLN A 191 -28.78 12.06 7.79
C GLN A 191 -28.85 11.03 6.66
N TYR A 192 -28.42 11.41 5.45
CA TYR A 192 -28.40 10.51 4.28
C TYR A 192 -27.07 9.79 4.11
N SER A 193 -26.09 10.05 4.98
CA SER A 193 -24.72 9.57 4.82
C SER A 193 -24.55 8.06 5.01
N THR A 194 -25.54 7.37 5.58
CA THR A 194 -25.48 5.95 5.96
C THR A 194 -24.36 5.65 6.96
N TRP A 195 -24.09 6.56 7.88
CA TRP A 195 -23.02 6.46 8.89
C TRP A 195 -23.19 5.22 9.79
N GLU A 196 -24.42 4.76 9.99
CA GLU A 196 -24.79 3.59 10.78
C GLU A 196 -24.09 2.32 10.28
N ASP A 197 -23.92 2.19 8.96
CA ASP A 197 -23.22 1.08 8.31
C ASP A 197 -21.72 1.02 8.63
N PHE A 198 -21.15 2.08 9.18
CA PHE A 198 -19.72 2.22 9.47
C PHE A 198 -19.42 2.40 10.96
N ALA A 199 -20.46 2.58 11.80
CA ALA A 199 -20.33 2.86 13.22
C ALA A 199 -19.66 1.70 14.00
N PHE A 200 -19.99 0.45 13.68
CA PHE A 200 -19.47 -0.72 14.40
C PHE A 200 -17.96 -0.97 14.21
N ARG A 201 -17.32 -0.27 13.25
CA ARG A 201 -15.89 -0.44 12.93
C ARG A 201 -15.02 0.69 13.45
N GLN A 202 -15.60 1.69 14.10
CA GLN A 202 -14.91 2.87 14.57
C GLN A 202 -15.27 3.16 16.02
N CYS A 203 -14.38 3.91 16.69
CA CYS A 203 -14.62 4.36 18.06
C CYS A 203 -15.48 5.62 18.11
N ASP A 204 -15.46 6.40 17.03
CA ASP A 204 -16.25 7.60 16.76
C ASP A 204 -16.38 7.76 15.24
N MET A 205 -17.11 8.77 14.79
CA MET A 205 -17.43 8.97 13.36
C MET A 205 -16.68 10.15 12.72
N THR A 206 -15.60 10.65 13.35
CA THR A 206 -14.96 11.90 12.92
C THR A 206 -14.34 11.77 11.52
N GLU A 207 -13.67 10.65 11.25
CA GLU A 207 -13.09 10.34 9.94
C GLU A 207 -14.18 10.08 8.89
N PHE A 208 -15.27 9.41 9.28
CA PHE A 208 -16.40 9.15 8.39
C PHE A 208 -17.10 10.44 7.96
N PHE A 209 -17.48 11.31 8.90
CA PHE A 209 -18.14 12.57 8.55
C PHE A 209 -17.23 13.53 7.80
N SER A 210 -15.91 13.49 8.05
CA SER A 210 -14.94 14.17 7.19
C SER A 210 -14.94 13.62 5.77
N LEU A 211 -14.95 12.29 5.61
CA LEU A 211 -14.99 11.64 4.30
C LEU A 211 -16.28 12.01 3.54
N PHE A 212 -17.43 11.95 4.21
CA PHE A 212 -18.72 12.31 3.63
C PHE A 212 -18.78 13.80 3.24
N SER A 213 -18.32 14.69 4.12
CA SER A 213 -18.24 16.13 3.86
C SER A 213 -17.50 16.43 2.56
N ASN A 214 -16.35 15.77 2.35
CA ASN A 214 -15.49 16.04 1.20
C ASN A 214 -15.91 15.31 -0.09
N TYR A 215 -16.72 14.25 0.02
CA TYR A 215 -17.08 13.39 -1.10
C TYR A 215 -18.56 12.99 -1.06
N PRO A 216 -19.46 13.74 -1.73
CA PRO A 216 -20.89 13.38 -1.80
C PRO A 216 -21.16 11.99 -2.39
N CYS A 217 -20.18 11.41 -3.11
CA CYS A 217 -20.32 10.07 -3.66
C CYS A 217 -20.43 8.94 -2.64
N ILE A 218 -20.07 9.22 -1.38
CA ILE A 218 -20.17 8.24 -0.29
C ILE A 218 -21.62 7.78 -0.09
N GLU A 219 -22.60 8.68 -0.17
CA GLU A 219 -24.02 8.36 -0.01
C GLU A 219 -24.47 7.24 -0.96
N TYR A 220 -24.39 7.49 -2.27
CA TYR A 220 -24.92 6.52 -3.23
C TYR A 220 -24.01 5.30 -3.36
N LEU A 221 -22.70 5.40 -3.15
CA LEU A 221 -21.84 4.20 -3.10
C LEU A 221 -22.31 3.26 -1.99
N SER A 222 -22.56 3.77 -0.79
CA SER A 222 -23.08 2.98 0.33
C SER A 222 -24.47 2.43 0.04
N LYS A 223 -25.42 3.27 -0.40
CA LYS A 223 -26.81 2.87 -0.73
C LYS A 223 -26.90 1.86 -1.87
N MET A 224 -25.93 1.85 -2.79
CA MET A 224 -25.86 0.88 -3.89
C MET A 224 -25.17 -0.43 -3.49
N GLY A 225 -24.68 -0.57 -2.25
CA GLY A 225 -24.01 -1.79 -1.78
C GLY A 225 -22.50 -1.85 -2.03
N LEU A 226 -21.88 -0.73 -2.44
CA LEU A 226 -20.42 -0.62 -2.63
C LEU A 226 -19.70 -0.20 -1.34
N LYS A 227 -20.19 -0.65 -0.18
CA LYS A 227 -19.67 -0.28 1.15
C LYS A 227 -18.19 -0.62 1.31
N SER A 228 -17.73 -1.74 0.74
CA SER A 228 -16.32 -2.17 0.73
C SER A 228 -15.36 -1.12 0.15
N MET A 229 -15.82 -0.35 -0.84
CA MET A 229 -15.04 0.73 -1.47
C MET A 229 -14.90 1.93 -0.54
N VAL A 230 -16.00 2.30 0.11
CA VAL A 230 -16.04 3.37 1.11
C VAL A 230 -15.14 3.01 2.28
N GLU A 231 -15.24 1.78 2.81
CA GLU A 231 -14.35 1.27 3.85
C GLU A 231 -12.88 1.33 3.44
N ALA A 232 -12.56 0.92 2.21
CA ALA A 232 -11.19 0.97 1.74
C ALA A 232 -10.64 2.40 1.77
N LYS A 233 -11.44 3.40 1.40
CA LYS A 233 -11.05 4.81 1.45
C LYS A 233 -10.97 5.35 2.88
N LEU A 234 -11.94 5.00 3.72
CA LEU A 234 -12.04 5.42 5.12
C LEU A 234 -10.84 4.94 5.95
N PHE A 235 -10.47 3.66 5.80
CA PHE A 235 -9.36 3.06 6.55
C PHE A 235 -7.99 3.18 5.86
N GLY A 236 -7.84 4.07 4.88
CA GLY A 236 -6.57 4.30 4.19
C GLY A 236 -6.04 3.10 3.38
N ARG A 237 -6.89 2.14 3.03
CA ARG A 237 -6.53 0.96 2.21
C ARG A 237 -6.41 1.36 0.73
N LYS A 238 -5.79 0.48 -0.07
CA LYS A 238 -5.60 0.69 -1.51
C LYS A 238 -6.95 0.75 -2.24
N THR A 239 -7.22 1.89 -2.88
CA THR A 239 -8.41 2.09 -3.72
C THR A 239 -8.15 1.85 -5.20
N ASN A 240 -6.92 1.49 -5.57
CA ASN A 240 -6.50 1.10 -6.93
C ASN A 240 -6.88 2.09 -8.05
N ASN A 241 -7.07 3.38 -7.70
CA ASN A 241 -7.61 4.40 -8.61
C ASN A 241 -8.94 3.96 -9.28
N ALA A 242 -9.68 3.05 -8.64
CA ALA A 242 -10.92 2.49 -9.18
C ALA A 242 -12.05 3.52 -9.10
N ILE A 243 -12.06 4.37 -8.08
CA ILE A 243 -13.11 5.36 -7.84
C ILE A 243 -12.59 6.77 -8.15
N ASN A 244 -13.38 7.55 -8.89
CA ASN A 244 -13.26 9.00 -8.96
C ASN A 244 -14.14 9.61 -7.86
N TRP A 245 -13.54 9.88 -6.69
CA TRP A 245 -14.25 10.38 -5.50
C TRP A 245 -14.91 11.75 -5.69
N ARG A 246 -14.47 12.53 -6.68
CA ARG A 246 -15.04 13.83 -7.05
C ARG A 246 -16.05 13.77 -8.20
N GLY A 247 -16.41 12.56 -8.66
CA GLY A 247 -17.41 12.37 -9.70
C GLY A 247 -18.80 12.79 -9.22
N LYS A 248 -19.55 13.48 -10.09
CA LYS A 248 -20.92 13.96 -9.78
C LYS A 248 -22.03 12.96 -10.11
N THR A 249 -21.73 11.97 -10.96
CA THR A 249 -22.66 10.92 -11.38
C THR A 249 -21.99 9.56 -11.28
N ILE A 250 -22.79 8.49 -11.11
CA ILE A 250 -22.27 7.14 -10.87
C ILE A 250 -21.36 6.63 -12.00
N ASP A 251 -21.62 6.98 -13.26
CA ASP A 251 -20.77 6.67 -14.41
C ASP A 251 -19.39 7.32 -14.32
N LYS A 252 -19.34 8.58 -13.85
CA LYS A 252 -18.07 9.29 -13.64
C LYS A 252 -17.32 8.78 -12.42
N VAL A 253 -18.03 8.36 -11.38
CA VAL A 253 -17.46 7.84 -10.12
C VAL A 253 -16.84 6.48 -10.34
N LEU A 254 -17.59 5.57 -10.97
CA LEU A 254 -17.12 4.22 -11.29
C LEU A 254 -16.26 4.17 -12.55
N LYS A 255 -16.13 5.28 -13.29
CA LYS A 255 -15.37 5.39 -14.55
C LYS A 255 -15.82 4.34 -15.57
N LEU A 256 -17.12 4.13 -15.67
CA LEU A 256 -17.77 3.13 -16.52
C LEU A 256 -18.98 3.74 -17.20
N GLU A 257 -19.33 3.23 -18.38
CA GLU A 257 -20.56 3.61 -19.05
C GLU A 257 -21.80 3.08 -18.31
N LYS A 258 -22.96 3.70 -18.55
CA LYS A 258 -24.21 3.33 -17.86
C LYS A 258 -24.61 1.86 -18.11
N ASN A 259 -24.37 1.34 -19.31
CA ASN A 259 -24.68 -0.06 -19.64
C ASN A 259 -23.77 -1.03 -18.87
N ASP A 260 -22.48 -0.72 -18.75
CA ASP A 260 -21.55 -1.52 -17.97
C ASP A 260 -21.94 -1.54 -16.49
N ILE A 261 -22.36 -0.40 -15.95
CA ILE A 261 -22.84 -0.31 -14.57
C ILE A 261 -24.08 -1.21 -14.36
N LYS A 262 -25.03 -1.21 -15.30
CA LYS A 262 -26.19 -2.12 -15.24
C LYS A 262 -25.76 -3.58 -15.19
N THR A 263 -24.75 -3.96 -15.98
CA THR A 263 -24.21 -5.33 -16.01
C THR A 263 -23.56 -5.73 -14.69
N ILE A 264 -22.78 -4.86 -14.06
CA ILE A 264 -22.04 -5.22 -12.84
C ILE A 264 -22.82 -4.98 -11.53
N ARG A 265 -23.96 -4.26 -11.59
CA ARG A 265 -24.80 -3.94 -10.43
C ARG A 265 -25.17 -5.15 -9.57
N PRO A 266 -25.53 -6.33 -10.13
CA PRO A 266 -25.83 -7.52 -9.33
C PRO A 266 -24.66 -8.00 -8.45
N HIS A 267 -23.42 -7.60 -8.77
CA HIS A 267 -22.20 -8.04 -8.08
C HIS A 267 -21.62 -7.00 -7.11
N PHE A 268 -22.29 -5.87 -6.88
CA PHE A 268 -21.74 -4.76 -6.09
C PHE A 268 -21.31 -5.15 -4.66
N ALA A 269 -22.04 -6.05 -4.02
CA ALA A 269 -21.70 -6.52 -2.67
C ALA A 269 -20.35 -7.25 -2.61
N GLU A 270 -19.98 -7.96 -3.67
CA GLU A 270 -18.72 -8.73 -3.77
C GLU A 270 -17.60 -7.94 -4.47
N LEU A 271 -17.92 -6.79 -5.05
CA LEU A 271 -16.99 -6.01 -5.84
C LEU A 271 -15.93 -5.38 -4.94
N SER A 272 -14.66 -5.72 -5.20
CA SER A 272 -13.49 -5.11 -4.55
C SER A 272 -12.88 -4.00 -5.40
N THR A 273 -12.09 -3.11 -4.79
CA THR A 273 -11.38 -2.03 -5.52
C THR A 273 -10.48 -2.61 -6.63
N SER A 274 -9.89 -3.78 -6.39
CA SER A 274 -9.11 -4.54 -7.37
C SER A 274 -9.98 -5.03 -8.53
N ALA A 275 -11.11 -5.68 -8.24
CA ALA A 275 -12.00 -6.23 -9.27
C ALA A 275 -12.58 -5.12 -10.17
N LEU A 276 -13.06 -4.01 -9.58
CA LEU A 276 -13.54 -2.86 -10.35
C LEU A 276 -12.43 -2.30 -11.26
N ARG A 277 -11.20 -2.18 -10.74
CA ARG A 277 -10.07 -1.69 -11.53
C ARG A 277 -9.72 -2.62 -12.70
N LEU A 278 -9.75 -3.93 -12.49
CA LEU A 278 -9.51 -4.92 -13.55
C LEU A 278 -10.57 -4.84 -14.64
N TYR A 279 -11.84 -4.71 -14.25
CA TYR A 279 -12.94 -4.54 -15.20
C TYR A 279 -12.79 -3.27 -16.04
N GLN A 280 -12.43 -2.13 -15.41
CA GLN A 280 -12.12 -0.88 -16.12
C GLN A 280 -10.95 -1.03 -17.11
N LEU A 281 -9.90 -1.74 -16.73
CA LEU A 281 -8.75 -1.98 -17.61
C LEU A 281 -9.15 -2.80 -18.84
N GLY A 282 -9.94 -3.86 -18.65
CA GLY A 282 -10.44 -4.70 -19.76
C GLY A 282 -11.43 -4.00 -20.68
N LYS A 283 -12.12 -2.96 -20.21
CA LYS A 283 -12.90 -2.06 -21.07
C LYS A 283 -12.00 -1.13 -21.86
N LYS A 284 -10.99 -0.54 -21.20
CA LYS A 284 -10.07 0.41 -21.82
C LYS A 284 -9.23 -0.19 -22.95
N ASP A 285 -8.78 -1.43 -22.81
CA ASP A 285 -7.93 -2.09 -23.83
C ASP A 285 -8.71 -2.97 -24.82
N GLY A 286 -10.05 -2.98 -24.72
CA GLY A 286 -10.92 -3.75 -25.60
C GLY A 286 -10.91 -5.26 -25.38
N SER A 287 -10.23 -5.79 -24.36
CA SER A 287 -10.16 -7.24 -24.12
C SER A 287 -11.48 -7.85 -23.64
N LYS A 288 -12.44 -7.00 -23.23
CA LYS A 288 -13.77 -7.40 -22.72
C LYS A 288 -13.65 -8.45 -21.60
N LEU A 289 -12.91 -8.10 -20.54
CA LEU A 289 -12.84 -8.91 -19.32
C LEU A 289 -14.23 -8.97 -18.68
N SER A 290 -14.76 -10.18 -18.40
CA SER A 290 -16.05 -10.33 -17.75
C SER A 290 -15.98 -9.89 -16.28
N ILE A 291 -17.14 -9.64 -15.67
CA ILE A 291 -17.20 -9.30 -14.25
C ILE A 291 -16.72 -10.47 -13.39
N ASP A 292 -17.10 -11.71 -13.71
CA ASP A 292 -16.66 -12.90 -12.97
C ASP A 292 -15.15 -13.13 -13.07
N GLU A 293 -14.57 -12.92 -14.27
CA GLU A 293 -13.11 -12.94 -14.45
C GLU A 293 -12.46 -11.88 -13.55
N ALA A 294 -12.97 -10.65 -13.55
CA ALA A 294 -12.43 -9.55 -12.74
C ALA A 294 -12.54 -9.81 -11.23
N LEU A 295 -13.66 -10.39 -10.76
CA LEU A 295 -13.86 -10.78 -9.37
C LEU A 295 -12.89 -11.88 -8.94
N SER A 296 -12.74 -12.93 -9.76
CA SER A 296 -11.78 -14.02 -9.51
C SER A 296 -10.35 -13.48 -9.44
N ILE A 297 -9.91 -12.73 -10.45
CA ILE A 297 -8.56 -12.18 -10.51
C ILE A 297 -8.33 -11.19 -9.36
N GLY A 298 -9.33 -10.40 -8.99
CA GLY A 298 -9.24 -9.42 -7.89
C GLY A 298 -9.02 -10.06 -6.51
N LYS A 299 -9.37 -11.35 -6.34
CA LYS A 299 -9.06 -12.15 -5.14
C LYS A 299 -7.61 -12.68 -5.15
N GLU A 300 -7.04 -12.88 -6.34
CA GLU A 300 -5.68 -13.41 -6.55
C GLU A 300 -4.59 -12.31 -6.61
N LEU A 301 -4.97 -11.10 -7.01
CA LEU A 301 -4.05 -9.98 -7.29
C LEU A 301 -4.44 -8.71 -6.53
N ASP A 302 -3.70 -8.42 -5.47
CA ASP A 302 -3.85 -7.23 -4.61
C ASP A 302 -3.07 -6.01 -5.13
N THR A 303 -2.19 -6.20 -6.11
CA THR A 303 -1.34 -5.15 -6.72
C THR A 303 -1.79 -4.75 -8.13
N VAL A 304 -3.09 -4.65 -8.40
CA VAL A 304 -3.65 -4.37 -9.76
C VAL A 304 -3.01 -3.13 -10.43
N ASN A 305 -2.65 -2.09 -9.67
CA ASN A 305 -2.00 -0.90 -10.22
C ASN A 305 -0.63 -1.18 -10.87
N ASP A 306 0.05 -2.25 -10.46
CA ASP A 306 1.33 -2.69 -11.01
C ASP A 306 1.19 -3.26 -12.42
N LEU A 307 -0.04 -3.51 -12.89
CA LEU A 307 -0.30 -3.87 -14.28
C LEU A 307 -0.15 -2.67 -15.23
N ASN A 308 -0.34 -1.43 -14.75
CA ASN A 308 -0.41 -0.25 -15.63
C ASN A 308 0.86 -0.06 -16.49
N PRO A 309 2.10 -0.22 -16.00
CA PRO A 309 3.30 -0.09 -16.83
C PRO A 309 3.39 -1.18 -17.91
N ILE A 310 3.00 -2.41 -17.58
CA ILE A 310 3.05 -3.55 -18.51
C ILE A 310 1.99 -3.38 -19.60
N LEU A 311 0.78 -2.95 -19.24
CA LEU A 311 -0.32 -2.71 -20.18
C LEU A 311 -0.06 -1.56 -21.17
N LYS A 312 1.00 -0.77 -20.97
CA LYS A 312 1.44 0.24 -21.95
C LYS A 312 2.31 -0.35 -23.08
N LEU A 313 2.84 -1.55 -22.90
CA LEU A 313 3.66 -2.22 -23.90
C LEU A 313 2.79 -2.87 -24.98
N ARG A 314 3.26 -2.93 -26.23
CA ARG A 314 2.59 -3.66 -27.31
C ARG A 314 3.32 -4.99 -27.55
N PRO A 315 2.63 -6.12 -27.81
CA PRO A 315 1.19 -6.28 -28.04
C PRO A 315 0.44 -6.78 -26.78
N THR A 316 0.52 -6.09 -25.64
CA THR A 316 -0.13 -6.51 -24.39
C THR A 316 -1.61 -6.11 -24.29
N ASN A 317 -2.36 -6.83 -23.47
CA ASN A 317 -3.70 -6.47 -22.95
C ASN A 317 -3.93 -7.23 -21.64
N ILE A 318 -4.97 -6.88 -20.87
CA ILE A 318 -5.20 -7.45 -19.54
C ILE A 318 -5.37 -8.96 -19.59
N LYS A 319 -6.09 -9.52 -20.56
CA LYS A 319 -6.25 -10.98 -20.70
C LYS A 319 -4.92 -11.68 -20.98
N LYS A 320 -4.08 -11.15 -21.88
CA LYS A 320 -2.74 -11.67 -22.16
C LYS A 320 -1.84 -11.60 -20.93
N VAL A 321 -1.85 -10.47 -20.23
CA VAL A 321 -1.05 -10.24 -19.01
C VAL A 321 -1.45 -11.23 -17.92
N ILE A 322 -2.73 -11.37 -17.63
CA ILE A 322 -3.23 -12.31 -16.60
C ILE A 322 -2.91 -13.77 -16.99
N LYS A 323 -3.10 -14.14 -18.26
CA LYS A 323 -2.74 -15.47 -18.78
C LYS A 323 -1.24 -15.75 -18.58
N TYR A 324 -0.39 -14.76 -18.86
CA TYR A 324 1.05 -14.90 -18.66
C TYR A 324 1.42 -15.02 -17.19
N LEU A 325 0.85 -14.19 -16.31
CA LEU A 325 1.08 -14.26 -14.86
C LEU A 325 0.74 -15.65 -14.30
N ARG A 326 -0.43 -16.19 -14.66
CA ARG A 326 -0.84 -17.55 -14.24
C ARG A 326 0.09 -18.62 -14.79
N LYS A 327 0.46 -18.53 -16.07
CA LYS A 327 1.43 -19.47 -16.70
C LYS A 327 2.78 -19.48 -15.99
N GLN A 328 3.34 -18.32 -15.66
CA GLN A 328 4.62 -18.24 -14.95
C GLN A 328 4.49 -18.73 -13.51
N LEU A 329 3.38 -18.40 -12.84
CA LEU A 329 3.10 -18.89 -11.49
C LEU A 329 3.03 -20.42 -11.46
N ASP A 330 2.33 -21.05 -12.40
CA ASP A 330 2.18 -22.52 -12.45
C ASP A 330 3.51 -23.21 -12.79
N LYS A 331 4.31 -22.62 -13.68
CA LYS A 331 5.60 -23.17 -14.11
C LYS A 331 6.65 -23.18 -12.99
N ASP A 332 6.63 -22.18 -12.11
CA ASP A 332 7.64 -21.99 -11.06
C ASP A 332 7.04 -21.99 -9.64
N LYS A 333 5.86 -22.59 -9.52
CA LYS A 333 5.07 -22.60 -8.28
C LYS A 333 5.88 -23.27 -7.17
N LYS A 334 5.92 -22.62 -6.01
CA LYS A 334 6.61 -23.09 -4.78
C LYS A 334 8.14 -23.17 -4.86
N LYS A 335 8.76 -22.77 -5.97
CA LYS A 335 10.22 -22.60 -6.08
C LYS A 335 10.60 -21.13 -5.97
N HIS A 336 10.08 -20.31 -6.87
CA HIS A 336 10.38 -18.88 -6.92
C HIS A 336 9.12 -18.02 -6.79
N TYR A 337 7.95 -18.53 -7.21
CA TYR A 337 6.69 -17.79 -7.13
C TYR A 337 5.64 -18.50 -6.27
N TYR A 338 5.02 -17.74 -5.36
CA TYR A 338 3.94 -18.21 -4.48
C TYR A 338 2.60 -17.53 -4.76
N ARG A 339 2.62 -16.32 -5.33
CA ARG A 339 1.45 -15.49 -5.62
C ARG A 339 1.64 -14.78 -6.96
N MET A 340 0.53 -14.43 -7.63
CA MET A 340 0.58 -13.66 -8.88
C MET A 340 1.27 -12.30 -8.70
N SER A 341 1.17 -11.67 -7.53
CA SER A 341 1.84 -10.40 -7.23
C SER A 341 3.37 -10.51 -7.26
N HIS A 342 3.95 -11.66 -6.89
CA HIS A 342 5.39 -11.88 -6.97
C HIS A 342 5.84 -11.94 -8.44
N VAL A 343 5.12 -12.71 -9.26
CA VAL A 343 5.38 -12.78 -10.72
C VAL A 343 5.28 -11.41 -11.35
N LEU A 344 4.26 -10.61 -10.98
CA LEU A 344 4.08 -9.26 -11.51
C LEU A 344 5.21 -8.32 -11.11
N SER A 345 5.70 -8.41 -9.86
CA SER A 345 6.84 -7.62 -9.39
C SER A 345 8.10 -7.94 -10.18
N ASP A 346 8.48 -9.22 -10.25
CA ASP A 346 9.64 -9.68 -11.02
C ASP A 346 9.54 -9.30 -12.50
N TRP A 347 8.31 -9.35 -13.05
CA TRP A 347 8.10 -8.97 -14.44
C TRP A 347 8.32 -7.48 -14.67
N LYS A 348 7.86 -6.63 -13.75
CA LYS A 348 8.14 -5.18 -13.83
C LYS A 348 9.63 -4.89 -13.75
N ASP A 349 10.34 -5.55 -12.84
CA ASP A 349 11.78 -5.35 -12.65
C ASP A 349 12.55 -5.81 -13.89
N TYR A 350 12.21 -6.99 -14.42
CA TYR A 350 12.73 -7.46 -15.71
C TYR A 350 12.47 -6.47 -16.85
N ILE A 351 11.26 -5.93 -16.99
CA ILE A 351 10.97 -4.93 -18.04
C ILE A 351 11.79 -3.65 -17.84
N ASN A 352 12.04 -3.23 -16.61
CA ASN A 352 12.90 -2.09 -16.33
C ASN A 352 14.36 -2.39 -16.68
N ASP A 353 14.82 -3.61 -16.44
CA ASP A 353 16.14 -4.05 -16.87
C ASP A 353 16.26 -4.10 -18.40
N CYS A 354 15.23 -4.60 -19.09
CA CYS A 354 15.17 -4.56 -20.55
C CYS A 354 15.35 -3.13 -21.08
N LYS A 355 14.73 -2.12 -20.44
CA LYS A 355 14.92 -0.72 -20.82
C LYS A 355 16.34 -0.23 -20.61
N LYS A 356 16.98 -0.57 -19.47
CA LYS A 356 18.38 -0.22 -19.19
C LYS A 356 19.33 -0.84 -20.22
N LEU A 357 19.06 -2.09 -20.59
CA LEU A 357 19.81 -2.85 -21.58
C LEU A 357 19.44 -2.53 -23.04
N LEU A 358 18.55 -1.55 -23.26
CA LEU A 358 18.06 -1.15 -24.58
C LEU A 358 17.50 -2.31 -25.42
N LEU A 359 16.87 -3.29 -24.75
CA LEU A 359 16.21 -4.42 -25.42
C LEU A 359 14.91 -3.97 -26.11
N ASP A 360 14.62 -4.60 -27.24
CA ASP A 360 13.44 -4.33 -28.06
C ASP A 360 12.15 -4.77 -27.34
N LEU A 361 11.42 -3.79 -26.78
CA LEU A 361 10.15 -3.99 -26.10
C LEU A 361 8.93 -4.03 -27.03
N ASP A 362 9.10 -4.01 -28.35
CA ASP A 362 8.04 -4.37 -29.30
C ASP A 362 8.09 -5.88 -29.65
N ASN A 363 9.19 -6.55 -29.30
CA ASN A 363 9.35 -7.98 -29.48
C ASN A 363 8.61 -8.77 -28.39
N GLU A 364 7.59 -9.54 -28.79
CA GLU A 364 6.77 -10.34 -27.87
C GLU A 364 7.60 -11.37 -27.08
N MET A 365 8.71 -11.88 -27.62
CA MET A 365 9.60 -12.81 -26.89
C MET A 365 10.40 -12.12 -25.78
N VAL A 366 10.69 -10.82 -25.94
CA VAL A 366 11.34 -10.01 -24.90
C VAL A 366 10.32 -9.68 -23.82
N ILE A 367 9.11 -9.27 -24.18
CA ILE A 367 8.08 -8.90 -23.19
C ILE A 367 7.58 -10.13 -22.42
N PHE A 368 7.40 -11.26 -23.10
CA PHE A 368 6.85 -12.50 -22.53
C PHE A 368 7.87 -13.64 -22.55
N PRO A 369 8.97 -13.54 -21.79
CA PRO A 369 9.97 -14.60 -21.76
C PRO A 369 9.35 -15.92 -21.30
N SER A 370 9.82 -17.04 -21.87
CA SER A 370 9.26 -18.36 -21.59
C SER A 370 9.45 -18.80 -20.14
N ASN A 371 10.53 -18.37 -19.50
CA ASN A 371 10.78 -18.44 -18.06
C ASN A 371 11.19 -17.04 -17.59
N LEU A 372 10.29 -16.37 -16.87
CA LEU A 372 10.50 -15.02 -16.38
C LEU A 372 11.66 -14.94 -15.39
N TYR A 373 11.71 -15.85 -14.43
CA TYR A 373 12.75 -15.83 -13.39
C TYR A 373 14.15 -15.92 -14.02
N THR A 374 14.36 -16.88 -14.93
CA THR A 374 15.64 -17.03 -15.63
C THR A 374 15.97 -15.80 -16.46
N ALA A 375 15.00 -15.22 -17.17
CA ALA A 375 15.22 -14.01 -17.96
C ALA A 375 15.62 -12.82 -17.07
N HIS A 376 14.94 -12.62 -15.94
CA HIS A 376 15.24 -11.59 -14.95
C HIS A 376 16.62 -11.78 -14.30
N GLN A 377 17.00 -13.01 -13.96
CA GLN A 377 18.35 -13.28 -13.45
C GLN A 377 19.43 -12.97 -14.50
N ASN A 378 19.16 -13.23 -15.79
CA ASN A 378 20.09 -12.93 -16.86
C ASN A 378 20.25 -11.43 -17.11
N THR A 379 19.17 -10.64 -17.05
CA THR A 379 19.24 -9.18 -17.21
C THR A 379 19.96 -8.52 -16.04
N ASN A 380 19.68 -8.96 -14.81
CA ASN A 380 20.40 -8.50 -13.62
C ASN A 380 21.91 -8.75 -13.71
N LYS A 381 22.32 -9.92 -14.21
CA LYS A 381 23.74 -10.21 -14.46
C LYS A 381 24.35 -9.28 -15.49
N GLN A 382 23.66 -9.02 -16.60
CA GLN A 382 24.13 -8.12 -17.65
C GLN A 382 24.33 -6.70 -17.14
N ILE A 383 23.37 -6.15 -16.39
CA ILE A 383 23.49 -4.82 -15.77
C ILE A 383 24.69 -4.77 -14.82
N LYS A 384 24.89 -5.81 -14.01
CA LYS A 384 26.05 -5.90 -13.13
C LYS A 384 27.36 -5.92 -13.91
N TYR A 385 27.42 -6.59 -15.06
CA TYR A 385 28.62 -6.65 -15.90
C TYR A 385 28.91 -5.34 -16.61
N GLU A 386 27.86 -4.64 -17.06
CA GLU A 386 27.96 -3.32 -17.67
C GLU A 386 28.63 -2.30 -16.74
N ALA A 387 28.39 -2.43 -15.42
CA ALA A 387 28.96 -1.57 -14.40
C ALA A 387 30.31 -2.06 -13.84
N ASN A 388 30.92 -3.11 -14.41
CA ASN A 388 32.07 -3.80 -13.81
C ASN A 388 33.37 -3.67 -14.62
N ASP A 389 34.14 -2.63 -14.28
CA ASP A 389 35.46 -2.32 -14.87
C ASP A 389 36.50 -3.46 -14.73
N LEU A 390 36.35 -4.37 -13.75
CA LEU A 390 37.26 -5.51 -13.62
C LEU A 390 37.10 -6.48 -14.78
N LEU A 391 35.87 -6.73 -15.23
CA LEU A 391 35.63 -7.64 -16.36
C LEU A 391 36.21 -7.07 -17.64
N ASP A 392 36.05 -5.77 -17.90
CA ASP A 392 36.68 -5.11 -19.05
C ASP A 392 38.20 -5.15 -18.97
N ARG A 393 38.81 -4.98 -17.79
CA ARG A 393 40.26 -5.19 -17.61
C ARG A 393 40.68 -6.62 -17.94
N HIS A 394 39.93 -7.63 -17.51
CA HIS A 394 40.22 -9.03 -17.84
C HIS A 394 40.07 -9.30 -19.34
N ILE A 395 39.02 -8.78 -19.99
CA ILE A 395 38.82 -8.88 -21.44
C ILE A 395 40.01 -8.23 -22.16
N LYS A 396 40.35 -6.98 -21.81
CA LYS A 396 41.48 -6.23 -22.39
C LYS A 396 42.80 -6.99 -22.25
N ASN A 397 43.08 -7.56 -21.07
CA ASN A 397 44.30 -8.34 -20.82
C ASN A 397 44.39 -9.61 -21.67
N ARG A 398 43.25 -10.21 -22.04
CA ARG A 398 43.24 -11.40 -22.92
C ARG A 398 43.12 -11.09 -24.40
N MET A 399 42.86 -9.85 -24.82
CA MET A 399 42.66 -9.48 -26.23
C MET A 399 43.82 -9.92 -27.13
N ASN A 400 45.06 -9.74 -26.68
CA ASN A 400 46.24 -10.19 -27.45
C ASN A 400 46.24 -11.71 -27.70
N LYS A 401 45.77 -12.51 -26.73
CA LYS A 401 45.61 -13.97 -26.90
C LYS A 401 44.42 -14.34 -27.78
N LEU A 402 43.43 -13.46 -27.87
CA LEU A 402 42.22 -13.65 -28.67
C LEU A 402 42.37 -13.28 -30.14
N LYS A 403 43.38 -12.48 -30.50
CA LYS A 403 43.70 -12.15 -31.91
C LYS A 403 43.88 -13.38 -32.80
N VAL A 404 44.25 -14.52 -32.22
CA VAL A 404 44.33 -15.80 -32.95
C VAL A 404 42.98 -16.22 -33.56
N TYR A 405 41.86 -15.72 -33.03
CA TYR A 405 40.51 -15.98 -33.54
C TYR A 405 40.05 -14.98 -34.60
N GLU A 406 40.86 -13.96 -34.92
CA GLU A 406 40.55 -13.03 -36.01
C GLU A 406 40.75 -13.72 -37.37
N TYR A 407 39.73 -13.65 -38.21
CA TYR A 407 39.75 -14.23 -39.55
C TYR A 407 38.82 -13.44 -40.46
N SER A 408 39.16 -13.37 -41.75
CA SER A 408 38.33 -12.69 -42.74
C SER A 408 38.46 -13.35 -44.10
N ASP A 409 37.40 -13.27 -44.90
CA ASP A 409 37.46 -13.56 -46.33
C ASP A 409 37.02 -12.34 -47.16
N SER A 410 36.56 -12.55 -48.40
CA SER A 410 36.08 -11.47 -49.26
C SER A 410 34.76 -10.83 -48.76
N GLN A 411 33.96 -11.54 -47.96
CA GLN A 411 32.59 -11.13 -47.59
C GLN A 411 32.43 -10.87 -46.09
N PHE A 412 33.11 -11.62 -45.23
CA PHE A 412 32.89 -11.57 -43.78
C PHE A 412 34.18 -11.41 -42.98
N VAL A 413 34.03 -10.86 -41.78
CA VAL A 413 35.07 -10.75 -40.76
C VAL A 413 34.54 -11.36 -39.47
N ILE A 414 35.36 -12.14 -38.77
CA ILE A 414 35.09 -12.62 -37.41
C ILE A 414 36.17 -12.10 -36.47
N ARG A 415 35.75 -11.53 -35.33
CA ARG A 415 36.65 -11.01 -34.31
C ARG A 415 36.13 -11.24 -32.89
N PRO A 416 37.00 -11.28 -31.87
CA PRO A 416 36.57 -11.26 -30.48
C PRO A 416 35.79 -9.99 -30.13
N ALA A 417 34.85 -10.10 -29.19
CA ALA A 417 34.25 -8.94 -28.54
C ALA A 417 35.29 -8.24 -27.64
N ALA A 418 35.36 -6.92 -27.72
CA ALA A 418 36.37 -6.07 -27.12
C ALA A 418 36.05 -5.64 -25.68
N SER A 419 34.78 -5.69 -25.27
CA SER A 419 34.33 -5.31 -23.92
C SER A 419 33.03 -5.98 -23.52
N THR A 420 32.69 -5.91 -22.23
CA THR A 420 31.37 -6.30 -21.72
C THR A 420 30.27 -5.47 -22.37
N ARG A 421 30.51 -4.16 -22.55
CA ARG A 421 29.60 -3.23 -23.22
C ARG A 421 29.28 -3.69 -24.64
N GLU A 422 30.29 -4.11 -25.41
CA GLU A 422 30.07 -4.59 -26.76
C GLU A 422 29.23 -5.87 -26.78
N LEU A 423 29.51 -6.84 -25.88
CA LEU A 423 28.71 -8.06 -25.76
C LEU A 423 27.23 -7.76 -25.44
N ILE A 424 26.98 -6.79 -24.56
CA ILE A 424 25.62 -6.39 -24.18
C ILE A 424 24.92 -5.73 -25.37
N ASN A 425 25.57 -4.77 -26.02
CA ASN A 425 25.02 -4.06 -27.18
C ASN A 425 24.75 -5.02 -28.36
N GLU A 426 25.66 -5.96 -28.61
CA GLU A 426 25.48 -7.01 -29.62
C GLU A 426 24.25 -7.87 -29.31
N GLY A 427 24.13 -8.29 -28.05
CA GLY A 427 23.01 -9.09 -27.58
C GLY A 427 21.67 -8.38 -27.73
N ALA A 428 21.64 -7.10 -27.38
CA ALA A 428 20.47 -6.25 -27.53
C ALA A 428 20.06 -6.11 -29.00
N ALA A 429 21.00 -5.76 -29.88
CA ALA A 429 20.72 -5.58 -31.31
C ALA A 429 20.24 -6.86 -32.01
N LEU A 430 20.79 -8.01 -31.62
CA LEU A 430 20.44 -9.31 -32.19
C LEU A 430 19.30 -10.02 -31.44
N ASN A 431 18.71 -9.41 -30.40
CA ASN A 431 17.66 -10.01 -29.58
C ASN A 431 18.05 -11.39 -29.00
N HIS A 432 19.27 -11.53 -28.47
CA HIS A 432 19.74 -12.76 -27.84
C HIS A 432 20.71 -12.51 -26.67
N CYS A 433 20.82 -13.46 -25.74
CA CYS A 433 21.44 -13.25 -24.42
C CYS A 433 22.98 -13.34 -24.38
N VAL A 434 23.69 -12.91 -25.43
CA VAL A 434 25.16 -13.05 -25.49
C VAL A 434 25.89 -12.24 -24.40
N GLY A 435 25.32 -11.09 -23.98
CA GLY A 435 25.84 -10.29 -22.86
C GLY A 435 25.92 -11.04 -21.53
N GLY A 436 25.08 -12.07 -21.34
CA GLY A 436 25.11 -12.91 -20.14
C GLY A 436 26.39 -13.74 -19.97
N TYR A 437 27.18 -13.89 -21.04
CA TYR A 437 28.44 -14.63 -21.04
C TYR A 437 29.65 -13.76 -20.66
N ALA A 438 29.48 -12.48 -20.31
CA ALA A 438 30.61 -11.56 -20.10
C ALA A 438 31.60 -12.03 -19.02
N GLU A 439 31.14 -12.64 -17.92
CA GLU A 439 32.03 -13.20 -16.90
C GLU A 439 32.79 -14.44 -17.39
N ASP A 440 32.08 -15.41 -17.98
CA ASP A 440 32.70 -16.61 -18.56
C ASP A 440 33.68 -16.26 -19.68
N TYR A 441 33.38 -15.20 -20.43
CA TYR A 441 34.26 -14.62 -21.43
C TYR A 441 35.46 -13.90 -20.80
N ALA A 442 35.29 -13.06 -19.78
CA ALA A 442 36.41 -12.40 -19.10
C ALA A 442 37.39 -13.42 -18.50
N TYR A 443 36.89 -14.50 -17.90
CA TYR A 443 37.68 -15.55 -17.24
C TYR A 443 38.05 -16.74 -18.14
N ALA A 444 37.97 -16.60 -19.47
CA ALA A 444 38.40 -17.61 -20.44
C ALA A 444 37.69 -18.99 -20.35
N LYS A 445 36.51 -19.06 -19.73
CA LYS A 445 35.64 -20.26 -19.72
C LYS A 445 34.93 -20.44 -21.06
N THR A 446 34.67 -19.36 -21.78
CA THR A 446 34.17 -19.35 -23.16
C THR A 446 34.85 -18.25 -23.99
N THR A 447 34.69 -18.29 -25.31
CA THR A 447 35.15 -17.26 -26.24
C THR A 447 33.98 -16.86 -27.13
N ILE A 448 33.56 -15.60 -27.04
CA ILE A 448 32.51 -15.04 -27.89
C ILE A 448 33.17 -14.26 -29.02
N LEU A 449 32.78 -14.58 -30.25
CA LEU A 449 33.23 -13.92 -31.45
C LEU A 449 32.03 -13.27 -32.16
N LEU A 450 32.28 -12.13 -32.80
CA LEU A 450 31.33 -11.33 -33.54
C LEU A 450 31.66 -11.45 -35.02
N ILE A 451 30.67 -11.89 -35.81
CA ILE A 451 30.75 -11.87 -37.27
C ILE A 451 30.17 -10.54 -37.75
N ARG A 452 30.80 -9.98 -38.77
CA ARG A 452 30.42 -8.76 -39.47
C ARG A 452 30.46 -8.97 -40.98
N GLU A 453 29.62 -8.23 -41.69
CA GLU A 453 29.80 -8.04 -43.13
C GLU A 453 31.01 -7.12 -43.36
N LYS A 454 31.83 -7.45 -44.35
CA LYS A 454 33.06 -6.68 -44.62
C LYS A 454 32.76 -5.24 -45.06
N THR A 455 31.62 -5.05 -45.71
CA THR A 455 31.07 -3.76 -46.14
C THR A 455 30.44 -2.95 -45.01
N ASN A 456 30.11 -3.56 -43.85
CA ASN A 456 29.52 -2.88 -42.70
C ASN A 456 29.94 -3.54 -41.37
N GLN A 457 31.16 -3.19 -40.91
CA GLN A 457 31.76 -3.83 -39.74
C GLN A 457 31.23 -3.33 -38.39
N GLU A 458 30.48 -2.22 -38.38
CA GLU A 458 29.88 -1.68 -37.17
C GLU A 458 28.53 -2.35 -36.85
N ALA A 459 27.80 -2.82 -37.87
CA ALA A 459 26.48 -3.40 -37.68
C ALA A 459 26.52 -4.84 -37.12
N PRO A 460 25.79 -5.13 -36.01
CA PRO A 460 25.59 -6.49 -35.50
C PRO A 460 25.01 -7.44 -36.55
N PHE A 461 25.60 -8.64 -36.67
CA PHE A 461 25.20 -9.62 -37.70
C PHE A 461 24.99 -11.04 -37.12
N TYR A 462 26.08 -11.70 -36.69
CA TYR A 462 26.02 -13.01 -36.01
C TYR A 462 27.00 -13.08 -34.84
N THR A 463 26.65 -13.88 -33.83
CA THR A 463 27.55 -14.25 -32.73
C THR A 463 27.95 -15.72 -32.80
N VAL A 464 29.18 -16.03 -32.41
CA VAL A 464 29.73 -17.40 -32.34
C VAL A 464 30.27 -17.65 -30.93
N GLU A 465 29.83 -18.72 -30.29
CA GLU A 465 30.42 -19.20 -29.05
C GLU A 465 31.41 -20.34 -29.34
N VAL A 466 32.67 -20.15 -28.95
CA VAL A 466 33.71 -21.18 -28.99
C VAL A 466 34.04 -21.62 -27.56
N LYS A 467 33.84 -22.91 -27.27
CA LYS A 467 34.12 -23.51 -25.96
C LYS A 467 34.99 -24.74 -26.12
N LYS A 468 36.12 -24.78 -25.38
CA LYS A 468 37.13 -25.86 -25.48
C LYS A 468 37.59 -26.09 -26.93
N GLY A 469 37.78 -25.02 -27.70
CA GLY A 469 38.26 -25.07 -29.09
C GLY A 469 37.26 -25.57 -30.13
N LYS A 470 35.99 -25.74 -29.76
CA LYS A 470 34.91 -26.14 -30.68
C LYS A 470 33.82 -25.07 -30.71
N ILE A 471 33.21 -24.88 -31.88
CA ILE A 471 32.02 -24.04 -32.01
C ILE A 471 30.86 -24.74 -31.29
N LYS A 472 30.19 -24.01 -30.40
CA LYS A 472 29.02 -24.49 -29.65
C LYS A 472 27.72 -23.98 -30.22
N GLN A 473 27.72 -22.73 -30.66
CA GLN A 473 26.55 -22.11 -31.26
C GLN A 473 26.95 -20.96 -32.16
N VAL A 474 26.09 -20.71 -33.13
CA VAL A 474 26.14 -19.59 -34.07
C VAL A 474 24.72 -19.04 -34.14
N ARG A 475 24.52 -17.77 -33.80
CA ARG A 475 23.18 -17.17 -33.70
C ARG A 475 23.17 -15.78 -34.31
N GLY A 476 22.19 -15.53 -35.18
CA GLY A 476 21.87 -14.21 -35.71
C GLY A 476 20.66 -13.62 -35.00
N LYS A 477 20.12 -12.54 -35.59
CA LYS A 477 18.95 -11.81 -35.05
C LYS A 477 17.78 -12.75 -34.73
N GLY A 478 17.27 -12.68 -33.50
CA GLY A 478 16.15 -13.50 -33.02
C GLY A 478 16.47 -15.00 -32.92
N GLN A 479 17.72 -15.34 -32.57
CA GLN A 479 18.23 -16.73 -32.48
C GLN A 479 18.24 -17.52 -33.80
N ARG A 480 18.14 -16.84 -34.94
CA ARG A 480 18.17 -17.47 -36.27
C ARG A 480 19.49 -18.22 -36.51
N LEU A 481 19.39 -19.32 -37.26
CA LEU A 481 20.53 -20.11 -37.73
C LEU A 481 21.30 -19.34 -38.82
N PRO A 482 22.60 -19.66 -39.05
CA PRO A 482 23.38 -19.07 -40.13
C PRO A 482 22.77 -19.37 -41.50
N THR A 483 22.92 -18.42 -42.44
CA THR A 483 22.65 -18.68 -43.86
C THR A 483 23.72 -19.61 -44.44
N LYS A 484 23.53 -20.10 -45.67
CA LYS A 484 24.52 -20.97 -46.32
C LYS A 484 25.88 -20.30 -46.45
N GLU A 485 25.90 -19.02 -46.77
CA GLU A 485 27.11 -18.22 -46.97
C GLU A 485 27.87 -18.05 -45.64
N VAL A 486 27.13 -17.73 -44.57
CA VAL A 486 27.69 -17.61 -43.22
C VAL A 486 28.18 -18.97 -42.72
N GLN A 487 27.46 -20.06 -43.00
CA GLN A 487 27.89 -21.41 -42.63
C GLN A 487 29.19 -21.79 -43.34
N GLN A 488 29.31 -21.54 -44.65
CA GLN A 488 30.55 -21.80 -45.39
C GLN A 488 31.73 -20.96 -44.85
N PHE A 489 31.49 -19.73 -44.45
CA PHE A 489 32.50 -18.88 -43.80
C PHE A 489 32.95 -19.48 -42.46
N ILE A 490 32.01 -19.97 -41.67
CA ILE A 490 32.29 -20.63 -40.38
C ILE A 490 33.09 -21.91 -40.58
N ASP A 491 32.78 -22.71 -41.59
CA ASP A 491 33.53 -23.93 -41.90
C ASP A 491 34.98 -23.61 -42.31
N ARG A 492 35.19 -22.55 -43.10
CA ARG A 492 36.54 -22.04 -43.44
C ARG A 492 37.29 -21.55 -42.20
N PHE A 493 36.62 -20.82 -41.32
CA PHE A 493 37.18 -20.37 -40.04
C PHE A 493 37.56 -21.54 -39.14
N GLU A 494 36.68 -22.53 -38.96
CA GLU A 494 36.95 -23.71 -38.13
C GLU A 494 38.17 -24.48 -38.63
N ASN A 495 38.30 -24.67 -39.94
CA ASN A 495 39.46 -25.34 -40.54
C ASN A 495 40.75 -24.55 -40.41
N SER A 496 40.71 -23.24 -40.68
CA SER A 496 41.90 -22.39 -40.76
C SER A 496 42.43 -22.00 -39.39
N VAL A 497 41.53 -21.83 -38.41
CA VAL A 497 41.85 -21.26 -37.09
C VAL A 497 41.75 -22.28 -35.96
N LEU A 498 40.66 -23.07 -35.92
CA LEU A 498 40.43 -24.00 -34.82
C LEU A 498 41.16 -25.34 -35.01
N ASN A 499 41.14 -25.90 -36.22
CA ASN A 499 41.73 -27.22 -36.51
C ASN A 499 43.26 -27.17 -36.68
N ARG A 500 43.82 -26.06 -37.18
CA ARG A 500 45.28 -25.85 -37.23
C ARG A 500 45.94 -25.88 -35.83
N LYS A 501 45.15 -25.61 -34.78
CA LYS A 501 45.55 -25.66 -33.37
C LYS A 501 45.74 -27.09 -32.83
N LYS A 502 45.09 -28.10 -33.43
CA LYS A 502 45.24 -29.51 -33.00
C LYS A 502 46.59 -30.12 -33.44
N SER A 503 47.15 -29.69 -34.58
CA SER A 503 48.42 -30.24 -35.08
C SER A 503 49.65 -29.70 -34.33
N THR A 504 49.55 -28.53 -33.70
CA THR A 504 50.66 -27.89 -32.96
C THR A 504 50.75 -28.32 -31.49
N SER A 505 49.67 -28.85 -30.89
CA SER A 505 49.67 -29.34 -29.50
C SER A 505 50.08 -30.81 -29.32
N GLY A 506 50.35 -31.54 -30.41
CA GLY A 506 50.67 -32.98 -30.39
C GLY A 506 52.15 -33.35 -30.53
N ARG A 507 53.08 -32.38 -30.55
CA ARG A 507 54.49 -32.61 -30.87
C ARG A 507 55.44 -32.09 -29.77
N LYS A 508 55.34 -32.64 -28.56
CA LYS A 508 56.39 -32.59 -27.52
C LYS A 508 56.28 -33.79 -26.57
N THR A 509 56.92 -34.90 -26.94
CA THR A 509 57.65 -35.83 -26.07
C THR A 509 58.65 -36.58 -26.94
N GLY A 510 59.88 -36.10 -26.90
CA GLY A 510 61.12 -36.77 -27.26
C GLY A 510 62.14 -36.25 -26.26
#